data_AF-A0A963ATP9-F1
#
_entry.id   AF-A0A963ATP9-F1
#
_cell.length_a   1.000
_cell.length_b   1.000
_cell.length_c   1.000
_cell.angle_alpha   90.00
_cell.angle_beta   90.00
_cell.angle_gamma   90.00
#
_symmetry.space_group_name_H-M   'P 1'
#
loop_
_entity.id
_entity.type
_entity.pdbx_description
1 polymer ?
#
loop_
_entity_poly.entity_id
_entity_poly.type
_entity_poly.pdbx_seq_one_letter_code
_entity_poly.pdbx_strand_id
1 'polypeptide(L)'
;MNTTSILASGRIGTRTLLLVLGLSIAPVAFGSTDGSPLHDAVRTGDLATLRSVVAAGENPNPRDNAGRTALSFAVETGNEQAVRMLLDAGASPDINDFLGRAPLHHAVGVTIGIARQLLAARADVDIRNSGGVTPLMQAAGAGRRDVVRLLLKAGARVDFRDYQGNTAEDWARRGQDAELATLLSVRIQSVQAPGALPAGDENFAEDVFTDVHFPLWFEPSFLDLREDLATATERGKTGLLVFLSTRRCSYCKAFIDKVLEIPDVRRRVQSAFDVVGLEIMDDSPMIDPEGNRSSVRDYATANEAAFTPTLIFYGAQGRRMLKIVGYYPAERFREVLDYLEGGHYDREPLRQYLARVEATPLPAPTPIIRDDELFERPPHMLDRTAFAAERPLVVVFESPGCEACQRLHERVLSDRSVRRLMTEFDSIQLDATDTVSRIRTPDGGLMSPAQWYEALGLSYSPAILFFDRDGQEAMRLDSETQRFRMEGTLQLVLEGGHKQDAQLQRWRWKKAVQVFDQSAQR
;
A
#
# COMPACT_ATOMS: atom_id res chain seq x y z
N MET A 1 13.41 -21.14 88.63
CA MET A 1 12.55 -20.02 89.06
C MET A 1 11.82 -19.50 87.83
N ASN A 2 10.51 -19.78 87.76
CA ASN A 2 9.39 -19.05 87.15
C ASN A 2 9.64 -18.21 85.87
N THR A 3 9.23 -18.67 84.68
CA THR A 3 7.89 -18.58 84.00
C THR A 3 7.66 -17.29 83.19
N THR A 4 6.83 -17.47 82.14
CA THR A 4 6.05 -16.51 81.33
C THR A 4 6.78 -15.67 80.25
N SER A 5 6.34 -15.48 78.99
CA SER A 5 5.13 -15.78 78.19
C SER A 5 4.68 -14.52 77.43
N ILE A 6 4.51 -14.65 76.10
CA ILE A 6 3.47 -14.03 75.24
C ILE A 6 3.61 -12.54 74.82
N LEU A 7 3.77 -12.39 73.49
CA LEU A 7 3.10 -11.53 72.50
C LEU A 7 2.45 -10.21 72.97
N ALA A 8 2.72 -9.11 72.25
CA ALA A 8 1.72 -8.42 71.40
C ALA A 8 2.25 -7.12 70.78
N SER A 9 2.24 -7.09 69.43
CA SER A 9 1.79 -6.00 68.54
C SER A 9 2.19 -4.54 68.78
N GLY A 10 2.67 -3.90 67.71
CA GLY A 10 2.34 -2.49 67.44
C GLY A 10 3.44 -1.70 66.73
N ARG A 11 3.27 -1.48 65.43
CA ARG A 11 4.09 -0.60 64.58
C ARG A 11 4.12 0.84 65.14
N ILE A 12 5.27 1.50 65.04
CA ILE A 12 5.55 2.65 64.12
C ILE A 12 6.88 3.28 64.54
N GLY A 13 7.76 3.47 63.55
CA GLY A 13 8.45 4.74 63.41
C GLY A 13 9.90 4.84 63.88
N THR A 14 10.73 5.22 62.91
CA THR A 14 11.94 6.07 63.02
C THR A 14 13.32 5.40 63.15
N ARG A 15 14.02 5.43 62.00
CA ARG A 15 15.39 5.91 61.73
C ARG A 15 16.57 5.38 62.57
N THR A 16 17.61 4.89 61.86
CA THR A 16 19.07 5.17 61.99
C THR A 16 19.77 4.39 60.84
N LEU A 17 20.31 4.95 59.75
CA LEU A 17 21.44 5.88 59.48
C LEU A 17 22.86 5.27 59.65
N LEU A 18 23.62 5.09 58.54
CA LEU A 18 25.03 5.49 58.30
C LEU A 18 25.51 4.93 56.92
N LEU A 19 25.69 5.73 55.84
CA LEU A 19 26.85 6.57 55.43
C LEU A 19 28.13 5.79 55.06
N VAL A 20 28.53 5.81 53.78
CA VAL A 20 29.85 6.32 53.29
C VAL A 20 29.74 6.75 51.81
N LEU A 21 29.63 8.06 51.58
CA LEU A 21 30.39 8.89 50.62
C LEU A 21 29.64 10.21 50.48
N GLY A 22 30.25 11.28 51.01
CA GLY A 22 29.62 12.57 51.21
C GLY A 22 29.34 13.31 49.91
N LEU A 23 28.06 13.57 49.67
CA LEU A 23 27.55 14.78 49.03
C LEU A 23 26.20 15.08 49.71
N SER A 24 26.14 16.24 50.36
CA SER A 24 24.97 16.73 51.08
C SER A 24 23.88 17.12 50.07
N ILE A 25 22.92 16.22 49.84
CA ILE A 25 21.64 16.59 49.21
C ILE A 25 20.71 16.99 50.35
N ALA A 26 20.38 18.29 50.44
CA ALA A 26 19.38 18.78 51.38
C ALA A 26 18.04 18.06 51.12
N PRO A 27 17.24 17.76 52.16
CA PRO A 27 15.91 17.22 51.94
C PRO A 27 15.07 18.32 51.27
N VAL A 28 14.75 18.13 49.98
CA VAL A 28 13.82 19.01 49.27
C VAL A 28 12.45 18.76 49.89
N ALA A 29 12.00 19.71 50.72
CA ALA A 29 10.67 19.70 51.29
C ALA A 29 9.67 20.11 50.20
N PHE A 30 9.04 19.12 49.56
CA PHE A 30 7.96 19.35 48.60
C PHE A 30 6.62 19.52 49.33
N GLY A 31 5.98 20.67 49.11
CA GLY A 31 4.67 21.00 49.65
C GLY A 31 3.52 20.56 48.74
N SER A 32 2.73 19.59 49.23
CA SER A 32 1.34 19.18 48.86
C SER A 32 1.08 18.73 47.40
N THR A 33 0.42 17.60 47.09
CA THR A 33 -0.31 16.56 47.87
C THR A 33 -0.17 15.19 47.18
N ASP A 34 0.99 14.52 47.29
CA ASP A 34 1.19 13.11 46.89
C ASP A 34 2.65 12.65 47.07
N GLY A 35 3.61 13.58 47.14
CA GLY A 35 4.99 13.28 47.57
C GLY A 35 5.84 12.55 46.52
N SER A 36 5.50 12.67 45.24
CA SER A 36 6.26 12.11 44.12
C SER A 36 7.17 13.19 43.50
N PRO A 37 8.50 13.10 43.65
CA PRO A 37 9.44 14.05 43.04
C PRO A 37 9.30 14.14 41.52
N LEU A 38 8.87 13.04 40.87
CA LEU A 38 8.57 13.01 39.44
C LEU A 38 7.39 13.91 39.07
N HIS A 39 6.28 13.87 39.82
CA HIS A 39 5.13 14.74 39.54
C HIS A 39 5.50 16.21 39.73
N ASP A 40 6.26 16.54 40.77
CA ASP A 40 6.68 17.92 41.02
C ASP A 40 7.62 18.45 39.94
N ALA A 41 8.58 17.64 39.50
CA ALA A 41 9.50 18.01 38.42
C ALA A 41 8.77 18.25 37.09
N VAL A 42 7.83 17.37 36.72
CA VAL A 42 7.03 17.54 35.50
C VAL A 42 6.09 18.74 35.60
N ARG A 43 5.43 18.93 36.76
CA ARG A 43 4.47 20.02 36.99
C ARG A 43 5.11 21.40 36.92
N THR A 44 6.34 21.51 37.39
CA THR A 44 7.13 22.74 37.34
C THR A 44 7.88 22.92 36.02
N GLY A 45 7.92 21.90 35.17
CA GLY A 45 8.69 21.90 33.92
C GLY A 45 10.21 21.81 34.13
N ASP A 46 10.67 21.47 35.34
CA ASP A 46 12.09 21.36 35.67
C ASP A 46 12.69 20.05 35.14
N LEU A 47 13.12 20.10 33.88
CA LEU A 47 13.75 18.98 33.19
C LEU A 47 15.09 18.54 33.81
N ALA A 48 15.79 19.42 34.54
CA ALA A 48 17.05 19.07 35.20
C ALA A 48 16.78 18.20 36.44
N THR A 49 15.78 18.58 37.24
CA THR A 49 15.30 17.76 38.35
C THR A 49 14.70 16.45 37.84
N LEU A 50 13.86 16.50 36.79
CA LEU A 50 13.28 15.29 36.18
C LEU A 50 14.37 14.30 35.74
N ARG A 51 15.43 14.79 35.10
CA ARG A 51 16.59 13.96 34.69
C ARG A 51 17.27 13.29 35.87
N SER A 52 17.46 14.05 36.95
CA SER A 52 18.15 13.56 38.15
C SER A 52 17.33 12.49 38.86
N VAL A 53 16.02 12.70 38.98
CA VAL A 53 15.08 11.75 39.61
C VAL A 53 14.96 10.47 38.78
N VAL A 54 14.83 10.59 37.45
CA VAL A 54 14.83 9.42 36.54
C VAL A 54 16.14 8.64 36.61
N ALA A 55 17.29 9.33 36.63
CA ALA A 55 18.60 8.70 36.70
C ALA A 55 18.84 7.97 38.04
N ALA A 56 18.14 8.36 39.10
CA ALA A 56 18.17 7.67 40.39
C ALA A 56 17.40 6.33 40.38
N GLY A 57 16.72 6.00 39.28
CA GLY A 57 16.00 4.73 39.13
C GLY A 57 14.69 4.69 39.92
N GLU A 58 14.09 5.84 40.22
CA GLU A 58 12.76 5.88 40.83
C GLU A 58 11.72 5.21 39.93
N ASN A 59 10.72 4.58 40.54
CA ASN A 59 9.59 4.03 39.81
C ASN A 59 8.89 5.17 39.03
N PRO A 60 8.76 5.09 37.68
CA PRO A 60 8.17 6.16 36.89
C PRO A 60 6.62 6.15 36.87
N ASN A 61 6.00 5.12 37.46
CA ASN A 61 4.57 4.85 37.41
C ASN A 61 3.71 5.17 38.67
N PRO A 62 4.18 5.90 39.71
CA PRO A 62 3.29 6.38 40.76
C PRO A 62 2.13 7.19 40.20
N ARG A 63 0.98 7.12 40.88
CA ARG A 63 -0.24 7.83 40.53
C ARG A 63 -0.52 8.94 41.53
N ASP A 64 -0.90 10.12 41.06
CA ASP A 64 -1.38 11.24 41.87
C ASP A 64 -2.80 10.99 42.42
N ASN A 65 -3.36 11.96 43.15
CA ASN A 65 -4.72 11.89 43.68
C ASN A 65 -5.84 11.91 42.61
N ALA A 66 -5.51 12.12 41.34
CA ALA A 66 -6.42 11.98 40.21
C ALA A 66 -6.17 10.67 39.44
N GLY A 67 -5.27 9.81 39.95
CA GLY A 67 -4.89 8.56 39.32
C GLY A 67 -3.94 8.74 38.12
N ARG A 68 -3.42 9.94 37.88
CA ARG A 68 -2.53 10.26 36.74
C ARG A 68 -1.09 9.93 37.09
N THR A 69 -0.31 9.55 36.07
CA THR A 69 1.14 9.41 36.21
C THR A 69 1.85 10.71 35.83
N ALA A 70 3.14 10.80 36.16
CA ALA A 70 4.00 11.88 35.69
C ALA A 70 4.02 11.96 34.15
N LEU A 71 3.94 10.81 33.46
CA LEU A 71 3.81 10.74 32.01
C LEU A 71 2.49 11.36 31.53
N SER A 72 1.36 11.03 32.15
CA SER A 72 0.05 11.62 31.81
C SER A 72 0.08 13.15 31.93
N PHE A 73 0.73 13.70 32.96
CA PHE A 73 0.86 15.15 33.13
C PHE A 73 1.80 15.78 32.09
N ALA A 74 2.90 15.12 31.76
CA ALA A 74 3.82 15.58 30.71
C ALA A 74 3.13 15.63 29.33
N VAL A 75 2.26 14.66 29.05
CA VAL A 75 1.43 14.63 27.84
C VAL A 75 0.43 15.77 27.85
N GLU A 76 -0.35 15.94 28.92
CA GLU A 76 -1.39 16.98 29.06
C GLU A 76 -0.81 18.39 28.88
N THR A 77 0.42 18.62 29.36
CA THR A 77 1.12 19.91 29.25
C THR A 77 1.87 20.12 27.93
N GLY A 78 1.92 19.12 27.04
CA GLY A 78 2.63 19.24 25.76
C GLY A 78 4.15 19.19 25.86
N ASN A 79 4.72 18.76 26.99
CA ASN A 79 6.17 18.73 27.19
C ASN A 79 6.80 17.49 26.55
N GLU A 80 7.05 17.54 25.24
CA GLU A 80 7.63 16.44 24.45
C GLU A 80 8.96 15.90 24.99
N GLN A 81 9.76 16.75 25.65
CA GLN A 81 11.04 16.33 26.21
C GLN A 81 10.84 15.54 27.51
N ALA A 82 9.93 15.99 28.38
CA ALA A 82 9.56 15.24 29.59
C ALA A 82 8.91 13.89 29.25
N VAL A 83 8.03 13.86 28.24
CA VAL A 83 7.42 12.61 27.73
C VAL A 83 8.50 11.62 27.33
N ARG A 84 9.45 12.04 26.49
CA ARG A 84 10.56 11.20 26.05
C ARG A 84 11.39 10.67 27.22
N MET A 85 11.79 11.55 28.14
CA MET A 85 12.59 11.17 29.31
C MET A 85 11.89 10.14 30.20
N LEU A 86 10.57 10.29 30.40
CA LEU A 86 9.79 9.35 31.21
C LEU A 86 9.61 8.01 30.50
N LEU A 87 9.35 8.01 29.19
CA LEU A 87 9.25 6.77 28.40
C LEU A 87 10.60 6.02 28.36
N ASP A 88 11.70 6.73 28.18
CA ASP A 88 13.06 6.16 28.24
C ASP A 88 13.37 5.57 29.63
N ALA A 89 12.74 6.10 30.69
CA ALA A 89 12.81 5.59 32.06
C ALA A 89 11.92 4.37 32.34
N GLY A 90 11.12 3.92 31.36
CA GLY A 90 10.18 2.81 31.51
C GLY A 90 8.81 3.21 32.09
N ALA A 91 8.42 4.48 31.97
CA ALA A 91 7.03 4.87 32.23
C ALA A 91 6.07 4.10 31.31
N SER A 92 5.01 3.53 31.89
CA SER A 92 4.01 2.81 31.12
C SER A 92 3.07 3.80 30.42
N PRO A 93 2.91 3.70 29.08
CA PRO A 93 2.02 4.58 28.33
C PRO A 93 0.52 4.25 28.49
N ASP A 94 0.18 3.19 29.22
CA ASP A 94 -1.19 2.63 29.30
C ASP A 94 -1.83 2.78 30.69
N ILE A 95 -1.21 3.53 31.61
CA ILE A 95 -1.80 3.75 32.95
C ILE A 95 -2.89 4.82 32.87
N ASN A 96 -4.12 4.38 33.13
CA ASN A 96 -5.30 5.23 33.11
C ASN A 96 -5.42 6.12 34.35
N ASP A 97 -5.95 7.33 34.17
CA ASP A 97 -6.44 8.18 35.26
C ASP A 97 -7.78 7.66 35.83
N PHE A 98 -8.36 8.34 36.83
CA PHE A 98 -9.65 7.94 37.41
C PHE A 98 -10.86 8.11 36.47
N LEU A 99 -10.71 8.82 35.35
CA LEU A 99 -11.69 8.85 34.26
C LEU A 99 -11.43 7.77 33.21
N GLY A 100 -10.47 6.86 33.49
CA GLY A 100 -10.08 5.81 32.57
C GLY A 100 -9.18 6.30 31.42
N ARG A 101 -8.74 7.56 31.41
CA ARG A 101 -7.99 8.11 30.29
C ARG A 101 -6.52 7.74 30.40
N ALA A 102 -6.05 6.96 29.43
CA ALA A 102 -4.63 6.72 29.18
C ALA A 102 -3.91 7.98 28.65
N PRO A 103 -2.57 8.08 28.78
CA PRO A 103 -1.75 9.06 28.09
C PRO A 103 -2.14 9.29 26.61
N LEU A 104 -2.45 8.24 25.85
CA LEU A 104 -2.83 8.38 24.44
C LEU A 104 -4.15 9.15 24.22
N HIS A 105 -5.10 9.09 25.17
CA HIS A 105 -6.32 9.92 25.12
C HIS A 105 -6.00 11.41 25.30
N HIS A 106 -5.09 11.73 26.21
CA HIS A 106 -4.68 13.12 26.44
C HIS A 106 -3.92 13.68 25.24
N ALA A 107 -3.08 12.87 24.60
CA ALA A 107 -2.27 13.26 23.44
C ALA A 107 -3.11 13.72 22.23
N VAL A 108 -4.35 13.26 22.09
CA VAL A 108 -5.27 13.67 21.00
C VAL A 108 -5.47 15.18 20.96
N GLY A 109 -5.52 15.84 22.12
CA GLY A 109 -5.77 17.28 22.23
C GLY A 109 -4.52 18.16 22.13
N VAL A 110 -3.33 17.56 22.02
CA VAL A 110 -2.04 18.27 22.19
C VAL A 110 -1.28 18.26 20.86
N THR A 111 -0.06 17.71 20.79
CA THR A 111 0.73 17.60 19.56
C THR A 111 0.74 16.17 19.02
N ILE A 112 0.80 16.03 17.70
CA ILE A 112 0.98 14.72 17.05
C ILE A 112 2.33 14.07 17.43
N GLY A 113 3.34 14.88 17.76
CA GLY A 113 4.66 14.40 18.22
C GLY A 113 4.55 13.54 19.47
N ILE A 114 3.72 13.94 20.44
CA ILE A 114 3.50 13.16 21.67
C ILE A 114 2.78 11.84 21.37
N ALA A 115 1.74 11.86 20.54
CA ALA A 115 1.05 10.63 20.12
C ALA A 115 2.02 9.65 19.44
N ARG A 116 2.94 10.15 18.59
CA ARG A 116 3.99 9.32 17.97
C ARG A 116 4.94 8.72 19.01
N GLN A 117 5.37 9.50 20.01
CA GLN A 117 6.25 9.00 21.07
C GLN A 117 5.57 7.89 21.88
N LEU A 118 4.30 8.06 22.27
CA LEU A 118 3.54 7.05 23.01
C LEU A 118 3.35 5.77 22.20
N LEU A 119 2.98 5.87 20.93
CA LEU A 119 2.81 4.70 20.05
C LEU A 119 4.15 3.99 19.78
N ALA A 120 5.25 4.74 19.63
CA ALA A 120 6.59 4.16 19.52
C ALA A 120 7.00 3.40 20.80
N ALA A 121 6.51 3.85 21.96
CA ALA A 121 6.64 3.15 23.24
C ALA A 121 5.62 2.01 23.44
N ARG A 122 4.93 1.59 22.37
CA ARG A 122 3.95 0.48 22.35
C ARG A 122 2.71 0.73 23.21
N ALA A 123 2.25 1.96 23.30
CA ALA A 123 0.92 2.26 23.86
C ALA A 123 -0.16 1.42 23.16
N ASP A 124 -1.11 0.92 23.94
CA ASP A 124 -2.31 0.27 23.40
C ASP A 124 -3.14 1.30 22.62
N VAL A 125 -3.13 1.16 21.30
CA VAL A 125 -3.80 2.08 20.37
C VAL A 125 -5.33 2.07 20.55
N ASP A 126 -5.88 0.96 21.04
CA ASP A 126 -7.31 0.70 21.18
C ASP A 126 -7.79 0.81 22.64
N ILE A 127 -6.93 1.35 23.53
CA ILE A 127 -7.22 1.50 24.95
C ILE A 127 -8.52 2.26 25.17
N ARG A 128 -9.35 1.79 26.10
CA ARG A 128 -10.68 2.35 26.37
C ARG A 128 -10.71 3.10 27.69
N ASN A 129 -11.31 4.29 27.67
CA ASN A 129 -11.61 5.01 28.90
C ASN A 129 -12.88 4.50 29.61
N SER A 130 -13.27 5.15 30.71
CA SER A 130 -14.45 4.74 31.51
C SER A 130 -15.78 4.81 30.77
N GLY A 131 -15.84 5.50 29.61
CA GLY A 131 -17.00 5.52 28.72
C GLY A 131 -16.93 4.49 27.58
N GLY A 132 -15.88 3.68 27.52
CA GLY A 132 -15.60 2.79 26.39
C GLY A 132 -15.03 3.51 25.16
N VAL A 133 -14.72 4.80 25.27
CA VAL A 133 -14.22 5.63 24.16
C VAL A 133 -12.74 5.32 23.93
N THR A 134 -12.33 5.18 22.67
CA THR A 134 -10.93 4.99 22.25
C THR A 134 -10.27 6.32 21.85
N PRO A 135 -8.93 6.39 21.78
CA PRO A 135 -8.23 7.54 21.20
C PRO A 135 -8.70 7.88 19.79
N LEU A 136 -9.01 6.87 18.97
CA LEU A 136 -9.51 7.07 17.60
C LEU A 136 -10.87 7.77 17.59
N MET A 137 -11.80 7.37 18.45
CA MET A 137 -13.10 8.04 18.59
C MET A 137 -12.94 9.50 19.04
N GLN A 138 -12.06 9.75 20.01
CA GLN A 138 -11.80 11.11 20.48
C GLN A 138 -11.17 11.98 19.38
N ALA A 139 -10.22 11.44 18.61
CA ALA A 139 -9.59 12.14 17.49
C ALA A 139 -10.60 12.43 16.37
N ALA A 140 -11.47 11.46 16.07
CA ALA A 140 -12.55 11.60 15.10
C ALA A 140 -13.53 12.71 15.50
N GLY A 141 -14.01 12.71 16.75
CA GLY A 141 -14.91 13.75 17.25
C GLY A 141 -14.28 15.13 17.34
N ALA A 142 -12.96 15.21 17.47
CA ALA A 142 -12.20 16.47 17.47
C ALA A 142 -11.81 16.95 16.06
N GLY A 143 -12.10 16.19 15.00
CA GLY A 143 -11.66 16.51 13.62
C GLY A 143 -10.14 16.48 13.43
N ARG A 144 -9.41 15.81 14.34
CA ARG A 144 -7.93 15.73 14.33
C ARG A 144 -7.46 14.68 13.32
N ARG A 145 -7.60 14.99 12.02
CA ARG A 145 -7.27 14.09 10.90
C ARG A 145 -5.84 13.55 10.96
N ASP A 146 -4.90 14.40 11.36
CA ASP A 146 -3.49 14.07 11.58
C ASP A 146 -3.31 12.92 12.60
N VAL A 147 -4.04 12.99 13.73
CA VAL A 147 -4.04 11.97 14.77
C VAL A 147 -4.84 10.74 14.35
N VAL A 148 -5.96 10.90 13.64
CA VAL A 148 -6.73 9.77 13.07
C VAL A 148 -5.85 8.92 12.16
N ARG A 149 -5.11 9.52 11.21
CA ARG A 149 -4.16 8.78 10.34
C ARG A 149 -3.14 8.00 11.16
N LEU A 150 -2.56 8.67 12.15
CA LEU A 150 -1.52 8.08 12.99
C LEU A 150 -2.04 6.85 13.75
N LEU A 151 -3.23 6.95 14.34
CA LEU A 151 -3.86 5.86 15.09
C LEU A 151 -4.23 4.70 14.16
N LEU A 152 -4.80 4.98 12.98
CA LEU A 152 -5.10 3.94 11.98
C LEU A 152 -3.82 3.24 11.51
N LYS A 153 -2.74 3.98 11.27
CA LYS A 153 -1.41 3.43 10.94
C LYS A 153 -0.85 2.54 12.06
N ALA A 154 -1.16 2.86 13.31
CA ALA A 154 -0.79 2.07 14.47
C ALA A 154 -1.74 0.87 14.73
N GLY A 155 -2.73 0.64 13.88
CA GLY A 155 -3.63 -0.52 13.95
C GLY A 155 -4.94 -0.28 14.72
N ALA A 156 -5.32 0.99 14.95
CA ALA A 156 -6.58 1.30 15.65
C ALA A 156 -7.80 0.71 14.96
N ARG A 157 -8.70 0.13 15.75
CA ARG A 157 -9.95 -0.46 15.27
C ARG A 157 -11.05 0.58 15.11
N VAL A 158 -11.52 0.75 13.88
CA VAL A 158 -12.64 1.63 13.52
C VAL A 158 -14.01 1.10 13.98
N ASP A 159 -14.13 -0.21 14.18
CA ASP A 159 -15.39 -0.90 14.47
C ASP A 159 -15.72 -0.99 15.97
N PHE A 160 -14.82 -0.50 16.82
CA PHE A 160 -15.07 -0.41 18.25
C PHE A 160 -16.24 0.52 18.55
N ARG A 161 -16.96 0.19 19.62
CA ARG A 161 -18.12 0.93 20.10
C ARG A 161 -17.88 1.36 21.53
N ASP A 162 -18.18 2.63 21.80
CA ASP A 162 -18.28 3.12 23.18
C ASP A 162 -19.50 2.50 23.88
N TYR A 163 -19.68 2.79 25.17
CA TYR A 163 -20.81 2.24 25.94
C TYR A 163 -22.19 2.80 25.53
N GLN A 164 -22.23 3.79 24.66
CA GLN A 164 -23.44 4.32 24.03
C GLN A 164 -23.68 3.74 22.64
N GLY A 165 -22.82 2.82 22.19
CA GLY A 165 -22.91 2.14 20.90
C GLY A 165 -22.28 2.90 19.72
N ASN A 166 -21.63 4.04 19.95
CA ASN A 166 -21.08 4.89 18.90
C ASN A 166 -19.69 4.42 18.47
N THR A 167 -19.44 4.46 17.17
CA THR A 167 -18.16 4.18 16.50
C THR A 167 -17.36 5.45 16.24
N ALA A 168 -16.11 5.33 15.78
CA ALA A 168 -15.33 6.51 15.38
C ALA A 168 -16.02 7.35 14.29
N GLU A 169 -16.75 6.72 13.36
CA GLU A 169 -17.60 7.40 12.38
C GLU A 169 -18.66 8.28 13.07
N ASP A 170 -19.40 7.72 14.03
CA ASP A 170 -20.46 8.44 14.75
C ASP A 170 -19.90 9.66 15.51
N TRP A 171 -18.68 9.52 16.06
CA TRP A 171 -17.97 10.62 16.69
C TRP A 171 -17.57 11.71 15.68
N ALA A 172 -17.05 11.35 14.51
CA ALA A 172 -16.76 12.33 13.44
C ALA A 172 -18.02 13.08 12.98
N ARG A 173 -19.17 12.39 12.86
CA ARG A 173 -20.46 13.03 12.54
C ARG A 173 -20.88 14.05 13.61
N ARG A 174 -20.71 13.72 14.90
CA ARG A 174 -20.98 14.65 16.02
C ARG A 174 -20.05 15.85 16.02
N GLY A 175 -18.80 15.66 15.62
CA GLY A 175 -17.81 16.71 15.41
C GLY A 175 -18.06 17.56 14.16
N GLN A 176 -19.14 17.30 13.40
CA GLN A 176 -19.49 17.97 12.16
C GLN A 176 -18.45 17.82 11.03
N ASP A 177 -17.56 16.82 11.10
CA ASP A 177 -16.62 16.49 10.03
C ASP A 177 -17.21 15.35 9.17
N ALA A 178 -18.12 15.72 8.26
CA ALA A 178 -18.83 14.77 7.40
C ALA A 178 -17.89 13.98 6.48
N GLU A 179 -16.80 14.60 6.02
CA GLU A 179 -15.81 13.95 5.17
C GLU A 179 -15.00 12.92 5.97
N LEU A 180 -14.57 13.25 7.19
CA LEU A 180 -13.94 12.29 8.09
C LEU A 180 -14.89 11.15 8.50
N ALA A 181 -16.18 11.44 8.69
CA ALA A 181 -17.18 10.41 8.92
C ALA A 181 -17.28 9.45 7.73
N THR A 182 -17.33 9.97 6.49
CA THR A 182 -17.29 9.14 5.29
C THR A 182 -16.01 8.30 5.22
N LEU A 183 -14.84 8.87 5.56
CA LEU A 183 -13.58 8.13 5.62
C LEU A 183 -13.60 6.99 6.65
N LEU A 184 -14.18 7.24 7.82
CA LEU A 184 -14.33 6.23 8.89
C LEU A 184 -15.47 5.24 8.64
N SER A 185 -16.38 5.56 7.71
CA SER A 185 -17.46 4.67 7.26
C SER A 185 -16.97 3.56 6.31
N VAL A 186 -15.72 3.67 5.83
CA VAL A 186 -15.09 2.63 5.03
C VAL A 186 -14.94 1.39 5.91
N ARG A 187 -15.66 0.32 5.54
CA ARG A 187 -15.35 -1.04 5.96
C ARG A 187 -13.91 -1.33 5.55
N ILE A 188 -12.96 -1.04 6.43
CA ILE A 188 -11.58 -1.51 6.30
C ILE A 188 -11.72 -3.02 6.11
N GLN A 189 -11.43 -3.48 4.89
CA GLN A 189 -11.29 -4.89 4.60
C GLN A 189 -10.09 -5.36 5.41
N SER A 190 -10.38 -5.82 6.63
CA SER A 190 -9.52 -6.62 7.50
C SER A 190 -8.02 -6.34 7.33
N VAL A 191 -7.50 -5.38 8.09
CA VAL A 191 -6.09 -5.42 8.49
C VAL A 191 -5.95 -6.61 9.42
N GLN A 192 -5.61 -7.78 8.87
CA GLN A 192 -5.07 -8.89 9.66
C GLN A 192 -3.58 -9.04 9.33
N ALA A 193 -2.79 -9.22 10.38
CA ALA A 193 -1.38 -9.56 10.27
C ALA A 193 -1.22 -10.86 9.47
N PRO A 194 -0.17 -11.00 8.64
CA PRO A 194 0.05 -12.23 7.89
C PRO A 194 0.34 -13.38 8.86
N GLY A 195 -0.58 -14.35 8.90
CA GLY A 195 -0.25 -15.68 9.38
C GLY A 195 0.81 -16.30 8.47
N ALA A 196 1.84 -16.89 9.06
CA ALA A 196 2.93 -17.53 8.33
C ALA A 196 2.39 -18.53 7.29
N LEU A 197 2.71 -18.30 6.02
CA LEU A 197 2.46 -19.28 4.96
C LEU A 197 3.68 -20.20 4.82
N PRO A 198 3.44 -21.50 4.55
CA PRO A 198 4.51 -22.48 4.44
C PRO A 198 5.38 -22.21 3.22
N ALA A 199 6.67 -22.49 3.37
CA ALA A 199 7.62 -22.45 2.28
C ALA A 199 7.32 -23.57 1.26
N GLY A 200 7.30 -23.19 -0.01
CA GLY A 200 7.32 -24.12 -1.15
C GLY A 200 5.98 -24.32 -1.83
N ASP A 201 5.67 -23.47 -2.81
CA ASP A 201 5.38 -23.94 -4.17
C ASP A 201 5.50 -22.78 -5.18
N GLU A 202 6.11 -23.03 -6.34
CA GLU A 202 6.29 -22.03 -7.41
C GLU A 202 4.98 -21.74 -8.18
N ASN A 203 3.88 -22.35 -7.77
CA ASN A 203 2.59 -22.24 -8.42
C ASN A 203 1.81 -21.02 -7.91
N PHE A 204 1.45 -20.13 -8.81
CA PHE A 204 0.40 -19.15 -8.58
C PHE A 204 -0.90 -19.94 -8.35
N ALA A 205 -1.47 -19.90 -7.15
CA ALA A 205 -2.79 -20.46 -6.88
C ALA A 205 -3.84 -19.55 -7.56
N GLU A 206 -4.05 -19.75 -8.86
CA GLU A 206 -4.86 -18.89 -9.75
C GLU A 206 -6.38 -19.15 -9.64
N ASP A 207 -6.77 -20.15 -8.84
CA ASP A 207 -8.12 -20.69 -8.70
C ASP A 207 -8.78 -20.34 -7.34
N VAL A 208 -8.10 -19.53 -6.51
CA VAL A 208 -8.65 -18.99 -5.27
C VAL A 208 -8.85 -17.48 -5.44
N PHE A 209 -10.10 -17.01 -5.35
CA PHE A 209 -10.39 -15.58 -5.24
C PHE A 209 -9.59 -14.99 -4.07
N THR A 210 -8.46 -14.36 -4.37
CA THR A 210 -7.58 -13.84 -3.33
C THR A 210 -7.80 -12.34 -3.19
N ASP A 211 -8.23 -11.94 -2.01
CA ASP A 211 -8.37 -10.53 -1.67
C ASP A 211 -6.98 -9.88 -1.61
N VAL A 212 -6.85 -8.70 -2.23
CA VAL A 212 -5.64 -7.89 -2.16
C VAL A 212 -5.64 -7.14 -0.84
N HIS A 213 -4.62 -7.39 -0.02
CA HIS A 213 -4.36 -6.64 1.20
C HIS A 213 -3.07 -5.85 1.02
N PHE A 214 -3.13 -4.54 1.25
CA PHE A 214 -1.93 -3.71 1.20
C PHE A 214 -1.07 -3.92 2.46
N PRO A 215 0.26 -4.03 2.33
CA PRO A 215 1.16 -4.12 3.48
C PRO A 215 1.05 -2.91 4.41
N LEU A 216 1.36 -3.11 5.69
CA LEU A 216 1.34 -2.04 6.72
C LEU A 216 2.27 -0.85 6.39
N TRP A 217 3.25 -1.05 5.51
CA TRP A 217 4.17 0.00 5.11
C TRP A 217 3.67 0.83 3.93
N PHE A 218 2.52 0.50 3.34
CA PHE A 218 1.80 1.44 2.49
C PHE A 218 1.22 2.55 3.37
N GLU A 219 1.24 3.78 2.87
CA GLU A 219 0.64 4.90 3.58
C GLU A 219 -0.89 4.80 3.55
N PRO A 220 -1.56 4.99 4.70
CA PRO A 220 -3.01 5.07 4.77
C PRO A 220 -3.45 6.42 4.20
N SER A 221 -3.74 6.43 2.91
CA SER A 221 -4.24 7.62 2.20
C SER A 221 -5.68 7.93 2.58
N PHE A 222 -6.00 9.22 2.65
CA PHE A 222 -7.39 9.71 2.70
C PHE A 222 -7.90 10.11 1.32
N LEU A 223 -7.34 9.53 0.26
CA LEU A 223 -7.67 9.83 -1.12
C LEU A 223 -7.37 11.30 -1.49
N ASP A 224 -6.47 11.97 -0.77
CA ASP A 224 -5.87 13.25 -1.19
C ASP A 224 -4.40 12.99 -1.53
N LEU A 225 -4.14 12.55 -2.76
CA LEU A 225 -2.81 12.18 -3.22
C LEU A 225 -1.85 13.38 -3.25
N ARG A 226 -2.39 14.61 -3.33
CA ARG A 226 -1.59 15.83 -3.25
C ARG A 226 -1.09 16.04 -1.82
N GLU A 227 -1.92 15.80 -0.82
CA GLU A 227 -1.48 15.81 0.59
C GLU A 227 -0.50 14.67 0.89
N ASP A 228 -0.76 13.47 0.37
CA ASP A 228 0.14 12.32 0.51
C ASP A 228 1.52 12.61 -0.11
N LEU A 229 1.55 13.21 -1.31
CA LEU A 229 2.78 13.62 -1.98
C LEU A 229 3.52 14.74 -1.24
N ALA A 230 2.79 15.73 -0.71
CA ALA A 230 3.39 16.78 0.13
C ALA A 230 4.06 16.18 1.37
N THR A 231 3.36 15.26 2.04
CA THR A 231 3.87 14.53 3.20
C THR A 231 5.12 13.71 2.87
N ALA A 232 5.13 13.02 1.72
CA ALA A 232 6.28 12.26 1.24
C ALA A 232 7.49 13.20 1.00
N THR A 233 7.24 14.34 0.38
CA THR A 233 8.27 15.36 0.09
C THR A 233 8.86 15.95 1.38
N GLU A 234 8.04 16.24 2.38
CA GLU A 234 8.49 16.70 3.71
C GLU A 234 9.38 15.67 4.42
N ARG A 235 9.14 14.37 4.17
CA ARG A 235 9.96 13.26 4.68
C ARG A 235 11.25 13.04 3.87
N GLY A 236 11.52 13.87 2.86
CA GLY A 236 12.69 13.78 2.00
C GLY A 236 12.64 12.64 0.98
N LYS A 237 11.44 12.15 0.65
CA LYS A 237 11.24 11.15 -0.42
C LYS A 237 11.38 11.79 -1.80
N THR A 238 11.72 10.98 -2.80
CA THR A 238 11.68 11.35 -4.23
C THR A 238 10.25 11.70 -4.67
N GLY A 239 9.25 11.00 -4.14
CA GLY A 239 7.84 11.34 -4.34
C GLY A 239 6.87 10.26 -3.87
N LEU A 240 5.83 10.00 -4.66
CA LEU A 240 4.73 9.09 -4.34
C LEU A 240 4.61 7.98 -5.39
N LEU A 241 4.46 6.73 -4.94
CA LEU A 241 4.06 5.61 -5.79
C LEU A 241 2.58 5.30 -5.52
N VAL A 242 1.76 5.44 -6.55
CA VAL A 242 0.36 5.01 -6.53
C VAL A 242 0.27 3.60 -7.10
N PHE A 243 -0.15 2.64 -6.27
CA PHE A 243 -0.35 1.24 -6.63
C PHE A 243 -1.83 0.95 -6.84
N LEU A 244 -2.23 0.80 -8.10
CA LEU A 244 -3.60 0.52 -8.49
C LEU A 244 -3.85 -0.98 -8.55
N SER A 245 -4.88 -1.44 -7.84
CA SER A 245 -5.29 -2.84 -7.77
C SER A 245 -6.80 -3.00 -7.92
N THR A 246 -7.27 -4.24 -8.02
CA THR A 246 -8.68 -4.58 -7.76
C THR A 246 -8.75 -5.49 -6.54
N ARG A 247 -9.91 -5.54 -5.85
CA ARG A 247 -10.10 -6.41 -4.68
C ARG A 247 -9.66 -7.85 -4.92
N ARG A 248 -9.97 -8.42 -6.09
CA ARG A 248 -9.66 -9.82 -6.45
C ARG A 248 -8.66 -9.88 -7.59
N CYS A 249 -7.39 -9.63 -7.28
CA CYS A 249 -6.32 -9.54 -8.27
C CYS A 249 -5.13 -10.43 -7.88
N SER A 250 -5.04 -11.61 -8.49
CA SER A 250 -3.93 -12.56 -8.29
C SER A 250 -2.56 -11.95 -8.61
N TYR A 251 -2.49 -11.15 -9.69
CA TYR A 251 -1.26 -10.46 -10.08
C TYR A 251 -0.85 -9.37 -9.10
N CYS A 252 -1.80 -8.63 -8.53
CA CYS A 252 -1.53 -7.57 -7.57
C CYS A 252 -1.02 -8.18 -6.26
N LYS A 253 -1.69 -9.23 -5.78
CA LYS A 253 -1.23 -10.00 -4.62
C LYS A 253 0.15 -10.58 -4.85
N ALA A 254 0.39 -11.21 -6.00
CA ALA A 254 1.70 -11.78 -6.31
C ALA A 254 2.78 -10.70 -6.43
N PHE A 255 2.47 -9.53 -6.98
CA PHE A 255 3.42 -8.43 -7.04
C PHE A 255 3.78 -7.91 -5.64
N ILE A 256 2.79 -7.77 -4.76
CA ILE A 256 3.02 -7.43 -3.36
C ILE A 256 3.90 -8.49 -2.69
N ASP A 257 3.43 -9.74 -2.66
CA ASP A 257 4.04 -10.82 -1.87
C ASP A 257 5.41 -11.27 -2.41
N LYS A 258 5.57 -11.28 -3.73
CA LYS A 258 6.76 -11.86 -4.39
C LYS A 258 7.72 -10.81 -4.95
N VAL A 259 7.33 -9.53 -5.03
CA VAL A 259 8.20 -8.47 -5.56
C VAL A 259 8.42 -7.37 -4.52
N LEU A 260 7.35 -6.70 -4.08
CA LEU A 260 7.47 -5.57 -3.15
C LEU A 260 7.91 -5.98 -1.75
N GLU A 261 7.65 -7.23 -1.34
CA GLU A 261 8.10 -7.75 -0.05
C GLU A 261 9.56 -8.25 -0.07
N ILE A 262 10.23 -8.33 -1.23
CA ILE A 262 11.66 -8.69 -1.29
C ILE A 262 12.48 -7.61 -0.55
N PRO A 263 13.39 -7.97 0.39
CA PRO A 263 14.04 -6.99 1.26
C PRO A 263 14.84 -5.88 0.57
N ASP A 264 15.49 -6.15 -0.57
CA ASP A 264 16.21 -5.12 -1.32
C ASP A 264 15.23 -4.17 -2.04
N VAL A 265 14.26 -4.74 -2.77
CA VAL A 265 13.20 -3.99 -3.47
C VAL A 265 12.42 -3.11 -2.50
N ARG A 266 11.96 -3.68 -1.37
CA ARG A 266 11.19 -2.95 -0.35
C ARG A 266 11.95 -1.75 0.17
N ARG A 267 13.23 -1.94 0.54
CA ARG A 267 14.06 -0.86 1.07
C ARG A 267 14.24 0.26 0.05
N ARG A 268 14.50 -0.09 -1.21
CA ARG A 268 14.64 0.87 -2.31
C ARG A 268 13.36 1.67 -2.50
N VAL A 269 12.22 1.00 -2.65
CA VAL A 269 10.91 1.64 -2.79
C VAL A 269 10.61 2.54 -1.59
N GLN A 270 10.71 2.03 -0.36
CA GLN A 270 10.44 2.81 0.85
C GLN A 270 11.41 3.98 1.04
N SER A 271 12.64 3.88 0.57
CA SER A 271 13.61 4.98 0.67
C SER A 271 13.25 6.14 -0.26
N ALA A 272 12.75 5.83 -1.46
CA ALA A 272 12.48 6.80 -2.50
C ALA A 272 11.02 7.27 -2.53
N PHE A 273 10.05 6.45 -2.13
CA PHE A 273 8.63 6.71 -2.29
C PHE A 273 7.83 6.33 -1.05
N ASP A 274 6.86 7.16 -0.70
CA ASP A 274 5.70 6.69 0.04
C ASP A 274 4.74 5.99 -0.95
N VAL A 275 4.05 4.94 -0.51
CA VAL A 275 3.23 4.10 -1.40
C VAL A 275 1.77 4.13 -0.98
N VAL A 276 0.89 4.52 -1.90
CA VAL A 276 -0.56 4.55 -1.67
C VAL A 276 -1.24 3.50 -2.55
N GLY A 277 -1.99 2.59 -1.93
CA GLY A 277 -2.77 1.59 -2.63
C GLY A 277 -4.18 2.07 -2.90
N LEU A 278 -4.64 1.98 -4.16
CA LEU A 278 -6.02 2.33 -4.55
C LEU A 278 -6.71 1.15 -5.22
N GLU A 279 -8.03 1.07 -5.03
CA GLU A 279 -8.90 0.09 -5.68
C GLU A 279 -9.62 0.75 -6.86
N ILE A 280 -9.37 0.27 -8.08
CA ILE A 280 -9.79 0.97 -9.31
C ILE A 280 -11.30 1.01 -9.57
N MET A 281 -12.09 0.27 -8.80
CA MET A 281 -13.55 0.25 -8.85
C MET A 281 -14.18 1.16 -7.79
N ASP A 282 -13.39 1.77 -6.90
CA ASP A 282 -13.86 2.66 -5.85
C ASP A 282 -14.42 3.98 -6.44
N ASP A 283 -15.67 4.32 -6.08
CA ASP A 283 -16.34 5.56 -6.48
C ASP A 283 -16.10 6.70 -5.49
N SER A 284 -15.32 6.46 -4.43
CA SER A 284 -15.02 7.47 -3.41
C SER A 284 -14.36 8.70 -4.04
N PRO A 285 -14.75 9.91 -3.62
CA PRO A 285 -14.14 11.13 -4.10
C PRO A 285 -12.66 11.18 -3.66
N MET A 286 -11.81 11.66 -4.56
CA MET A 286 -10.39 11.81 -4.35
C MET A 286 -9.87 13.13 -4.94
N ILE A 287 -8.65 13.48 -4.54
CA ILE A 287 -7.85 14.56 -5.12
C ILE A 287 -6.57 13.94 -5.69
N ASP A 288 -6.31 14.14 -6.97
CA ASP A 288 -5.08 13.67 -7.62
C ASP A 288 -3.86 14.54 -7.22
N PRO A 289 -2.62 14.13 -7.54
CA PRO A 289 -1.42 14.91 -7.20
C PRO A 289 -1.40 16.33 -7.76
N GLU A 290 -2.11 16.57 -8.87
CA GLU A 290 -2.27 17.88 -9.51
C GLU A 290 -3.36 18.76 -8.85
N GLY A 291 -4.17 18.18 -7.95
CA GLY A 291 -5.22 18.89 -7.20
C GLY A 291 -6.62 18.81 -7.83
N ASN A 292 -6.81 18.01 -8.88
CA ASN A 292 -8.12 17.81 -9.49
C ASN A 292 -8.97 16.85 -8.66
N ARG A 293 -10.28 17.13 -8.60
CA ARG A 293 -11.26 16.29 -7.90
C ARG A 293 -11.92 15.33 -8.88
N SER A 294 -11.91 14.04 -8.54
CA SER A 294 -12.56 12.98 -9.32
C SER A 294 -12.88 11.79 -8.39
N SER A 295 -13.46 10.71 -8.90
CA SER A 295 -13.51 9.44 -8.16
C SER A 295 -12.22 8.64 -8.38
N VAL A 296 -11.91 7.71 -7.47
CA VAL A 296 -10.79 6.75 -7.69
C VAL A 296 -10.95 6.00 -9.00
N ARG A 297 -12.17 5.61 -9.34
CA ARG A 297 -12.52 4.98 -10.61
C ARG A 297 -12.20 5.86 -11.82
N ASP A 298 -12.58 7.14 -11.79
CA ASP A 298 -12.35 8.06 -12.91
C ASP A 298 -10.85 8.34 -13.06
N TYR A 299 -10.14 8.51 -11.95
CA TYR A 299 -8.68 8.66 -11.93
C TYR A 299 -7.97 7.44 -12.54
N ALA A 300 -8.38 6.22 -12.16
CA ALA A 300 -7.83 4.99 -12.73
C ALA A 300 -8.13 4.88 -14.24
N THR A 301 -9.34 5.29 -14.66
CA THR A 301 -9.74 5.30 -16.06
C THR A 301 -8.92 6.32 -16.88
N ALA A 302 -8.76 7.54 -16.37
CA ALA A 302 -7.96 8.60 -16.99
C ALA A 302 -6.47 8.24 -17.11
N ASN A 303 -5.97 7.39 -16.21
CA ASN A 303 -4.61 6.85 -16.26
C ASN A 303 -4.49 5.55 -17.07
N GLU A 304 -5.54 5.13 -17.77
CA GLU A 304 -5.58 3.91 -18.59
C GLU A 304 -5.21 2.65 -17.78
N ALA A 305 -5.58 2.60 -16.50
CA ALA A 305 -5.30 1.47 -15.61
C ALA A 305 -6.28 0.31 -15.81
N ALA A 306 -6.50 -0.09 -17.07
CA ALA A 306 -7.40 -1.19 -17.43
C ALA A 306 -6.92 -2.55 -16.91
N PHE A 307 -5.62 -2.68 -16.63
CA PHE A 307 -5.00 -3.83 -16.00
C PHE A 307 -4.39 -3.47 -14.67
N THR A 308 -4.42 -4.42 -13.75
CA THR A 308 -3.79 -4.32 -12.44
C THR A 308 -2.78 -5.46 -12.23
N PRO A 309 -1.69 -5.24 -11.48
CA PRO A 309 -1.33 -3.97 -10.86
C PRO A 309 -0.93 -2.92 -11.90
N THR A 310 -1.29 -1.66 -11.66
CA THR A 310 -0.74 -0.50 -12.40
C THR A 310 -0.01 0.36 -11.39
N LEU A 311 1.24 0.72 -11.69
CA LEU A 311 2.08 1.52 -10.81
C LEU A 311 2.33 2.87 -11.47
N ILE A 312 2.02 3.94 -10.76
CA ILE A 312 2.25 5.31 -11.21
C ILE A 312 3.19 6.00 -10.23
N PHE A 313 4.36 6.39 -10.72
CA PHE A 313 5.38 7.09 -9.95
C PHE A 313 5.26 8.58 -10.20
N TYR A 314 5.09 9.35 -9.14
CA TYR A 314 5.05 10.80 -9.13
C TYR A 314 6.29 11.34 -8.41
N GLY A 315 6.91 12.36 -8.98
CA GLY A 315 7.99 13.10 -8.32
C GLY A 315 7.42 14.17 -7.39
N ALA A 316 8.29 14.76 -6.54
CA ALA A 316 7.94 15.78 -5.54
C ALA A 316 7.12 16.98 -6.05
N GLN A 317 7.15 17.28 -7.34
CA GLN A 317 6.39 18.38 -7.97
C GLN A 317 5.02 17.96 -8.51
N GLY A 318 4.59 16.72 -8.28
CA GLY A 318 3.35 16.16 -8.82
C GLY A 318 3.48 15.69 -10.28
N ARG A 319 4.66 15.84 -10.91
CA ARG A 319 4.89 15.32 -12.25
C ARG A 319 4.99 13.79 -12.24
N ARG A 320 4.20 13.13 -13.09
CA ARG A 320 4.33 11.70 -13.38
C ARG A 320 5.70 11.39 -14.01
N MET A 321 6.51 10.60 -13.29
CA MET A 321 7.83 10.12 -13.73
C MET A 321 7.72 8.88 -14.61
N LEU A 322 6.85 7.94 -14.23
CA LEU A 322 6.69 6.66 -14.91
C LEU A 322 5.31 6.06 -14.62
N LYS A 323 4.72 5.41 -15.62
CA LYS A 323 3.58 4.50 -15.46
C LYS A 323 3.99 3.14 -16.01
N ILE A 324 3.85 2.08 -15.23
CA ILE A 324 3.97 0.70 -15.71
C ILE A 324 2.66 -0.04 -15.45
N VAL A 325 2.28 -0.88 -16.42
CA VAL A 325 1.02 -1.62 -16.40
C VAL A 325 1.31 -3.10 -16.43
N GLY A 326 0.74 -3.83 -15.46
CA GLY A 326 0.86 -5.28 -15.35
C GLY A 326 1.99 -5.76 -14.45
N TYR A 327 2.27 -7.07 -14.50
CA TYR A 327 3.19 -7.71 -13.58
C TYR A 327 4.61 -7.69 -14.12
N TYR A 328 5.53 -7.17 -13.30
CA TYR A 328 6.96 -7.12 -13.58
C TYR A 328 7.65 -8.04 -12.57
N PRO A 329 8.31 -9.13 -13.01
CA PRO A 329 9.09 -9.99 -12.12
C PRO A 329 10.18 -9.22 -11.37
N ALA A 330 10.68 -9.78 -10.27
CA ALA A 330 11.62 -9.09 -9.38
C ALA A 330 12.84 -8.52 -10.11
N GLU A 331 13.49 -9.29 -10.98
CA GLU A 331 14.65 -8.82 -11.74
C GLU A 331 14.30 -7.63 -12.64
N ARG A 332 13.20 -7.73 -13.39
CA ARG A 332 12.71 -6.64 -14.24
C ARG A 332 12.34 -5.40 -13.44
N PHE A 333 11.73 -5.57 -12.28
CA PHE A 333 11.35 -4.46 -11.43
C PHE A 333 12.57 -3.77 -10.79
N ARG A 334 13.67 -4.50 -10.53
CA ARG A 334 14.94 -3.87 -10.11
C ARG A 334 15.49 -2.93 -11.17
N GLU A 335 15.42 -3.31 -12.45
CA GLU A 335 15.84 -2.43 -13.55
C GLU A 335 14.95 -1.17 -13.64
N VAL A 336 13.65 -1.30 -13.36
CA VAL A 336 12.74 -0.15 -13.23
C VAL A 336 13.15 0.76 -12.08
N LEU A 337 13.55 0.21 -10.94
CA LEU A 337 14.07 1.01 -9.82
C LEU A 337 15.40 1.68 -10.18
N ASP A 338 16.30 1.01 -10.90
CA ASP A 338 17.56 1.62 -11.37
C ASP A 338 17.27 2.80 -12.31
N TYR A 339 16.29 2.65 -13.21
CA TYR A 339 15.83 3.72 -14.09
C TYR A 339 15.28 4.93 -13.32
N LEU A 340 14.48 4.69 -12.28
CA LEU A 340 13.91 5.75 -11.44
C LEU A 340 14.99 6.41 -10.55
N GLU A 341 15.84 5.64 -9.89
CA GLU A 341 16.90 6.16 -9.02
C GLU A 341 17.96 6.93 -9.80
N GLY A 342 18.28 6.48 -11.01
CA GLY A 342 19.22 7.15 -11.90
C GLY A 342 18.68 8.41 -12.58
N GLY A 343 17.39 8.75 -12.41
CA GLY A 343 16.79 9.91 -13.07
C GLY A 343 16.75 9.77 -14.61
N HIS A 344 16.60 8.55 -15.13
CA HIS A 344 16.63 8.29 -16.56
C HIS A 344 15.36 8.78 -17.27
N TYR A 345 14.24 8.85 -16.54
CA TYR A 345 12.94 9.34 -17.05
C TYR A 345 12.94 10.78 -17.58
N ASP A 346 13.96 11.58 -17.26
CA ASP A 346 14.12 12.93 -17.83
C ASP A 346 14.87 12.95 -19.16
N ARG A 347 15.51 11.83 -19.51
CA ARG A 347 16.41 11.73 -20.67
C ARG A 347 15.89 10.78 -21.73
N GLU A 348 15.18 9.73 -21.32
CA GLU A 348 14.75 8.65 -22.19
C GLU A 348 13.53 7.91 -21.61
N PRO A 349 12.73 7.25 -22.44
CA PRO A 349 11.68 6.36 -21.98
C PRO A 349 12.27 5.04 -21.42
N LEU A 350 11.57 4.44 -20.45
CA LEU A 350 11.95 3.18 -19.81
C LEU A 350 12.32 2.08 -20.84
N ARG A 351 11.59 1.98 -21.95
CA ARG A 351 11.87 1.00 -23.01
C ARG A 351 13.30 1.10 -23.56
N GLN A 352 13.79 2.33 -23.80
CA GLN A 352 15.10 2.56 -24.41
C GLN A 352 16.20 2.25 -23.40
N TYR A 353 15.93 2.54 -22.13
CA TYR A 353 16.81 2.17 -21.03
C TYR A 353 16.93 0.64 -20.92
N LEU A 354 15.79 -0.07 -20.84
CA LEU A 354 15.76 -1.53 -20.69
C LEU A 354 16.43 -2.25 -21.86
N ALA A 355 16.19 -1.80 -23.10
CA ALA A 355 16.83 -2.37 -24.28
C ALA A 355 18.38 -2.28 -24.25
N ARG A 356 18.94 -1.26 -23.59
CA ARG A 356 20.39 -1.14 -23.41
C ARG A 356 20.92 -2.00 -22.27
N VAL A 357 20.15 -2.15 -21.19
CA VAL A 357 20.50 -3.02 -20.05
C VAL A 357 20.47 -4.48 -20.49
N GLU A 358 19.49 -4.85 -21.31
CA GLU A 358 19.33 -6.20 -21.88
C GLU A 358 20.31 -6.53 -23.01
N ALA A 359 21.09 -5.55 -23.49
CA ALA A 359 22.09 -5.74 -24.53
C ALA A 359 23.32 -6.53 -24.03
N THR A 360 23.09 -7.74 -23.53
CA THR A 360 24.09 -8.79 -23.43
C THR A 360 24.29 -9.38 -24.83
N PRO A 361 25.51 -9.60 -25.32
CA PRO A 361 25.71 -10.24 -26.60
C PRO A 361 25.11 -11.65 -26.55
N LEU A 362 24.03 -11.88 -27.30
CA LEU A 362 23.54 -13.22 -27.58
C LEU A 362 24.70 -14.01 -28.24
N PRO A 363 24.98 -15.25 -27.81
CA PRO A 363 25.75 -16.14 -28.67
C PRO A 363 25.04 -16.26 -30.04
N ALA A 364 25.82 -16.48 -31.09
CA ALA A 364 25.44 -16.49 -32.52
C ALA A 364 24.06 -17.12 -32.85
N PRO A 365 23.48 -16.75 -34.00
CA PRO A 365 22.05 -16.53 -34.18
C PRO A 365 21.23 -17.74 -33.77
N THR A 366 20.30 -17.55 -32.84
CA THR A 366 19.13 -18.43 -32.75
C THR A 366 18.05 -17.73 -33.58
N PRO A 367 17.93 -17.99 -34.90
CA PRO A 367 16.69 -17.68 -35.57
C PRO A 367 15.62 -18.59 -34.97
N ILE A 368 14.37 -18.19 -35.17
CA ILE A 368 13.14 -18.89 -34.77
C ILE A 368 12.64 -18.36 -33.42
N ILE A 369 11.99 -17.20 -33.51
CA ILE A 369 10.66 -17.07 -32.90
C ILE A 369 9.94 -18.40 -33.12
N ARG A 370 9.48 -19.03 -32.03
CA ARG A 370 8.99 -20.39 -32.06
C ARG A 370 7.84 -20.53 -33.06
N ASP A 371 8.05 -21.35 -34.09
CA ASP A 371 7.00 -21.74 -35.04
C ASP A 371 5.97 -22.60 -34.29
N ASP A 372 4.78 -22.03 -34.07
CA ASP A 372 3.63 -22.68 -33.46
C ASP A 372 2.49 -22.66 -34.47
N GLU A 373 1.85 -23.82 -34.69
CA GLU A 373 0.70 -23.99 -35.58
C GLU A 373 -0.49 -23.09 -35.23
N LEU A 374 -0.49 -22.47 -34.04
CA LEU A 374 -1.43 -21.43 -33.64
C LEU A 374 -1.39 -20.20 -34.53
N PHE A 375 -0.23 -19.90 -35.11
CA PHE A 375 0.00 -18.67 -35.87
C PHE A 375 -0.07 -18.90 -37.37
N GLU A 376 -0.66 -17.94 -38.07
CA GLU A 376 -0.74 -17.92 -39.52
C GLU A 376 0.63 -17.72 -40.14
N ARG A 377 0.89 -18.47 -41.22
CA ARG A 377 2.11 -18.30 -42.01
C ARG A 377 2.01 -17.08 -42.92
N PRO A 378 3.12 -16.39 -43.23
CA PRO A 378 3.14 -15.30 -44.20
C PRO A 378 2.59 -15.73 -45.58
N PRO A 379 1.97 -14.81 -46.34
CA PRO A 379 1.81 -13.37 -46.04
C PRO A 379 0.68 -13.09 -45.04
N HIS A 380 0.96 -12.25 -44.05
CA HIS A 380 0.00 -11.90 -43.00
C HIS A 380 -1.05 -10.89 -43.48
N MET A 381 -2.33 -11.17 -43.21
CA MET A 381 -3.43 -10.24 -43.49
C MET A 381 -3.77 -9.41 -42.25
N LEU A 382 -3.00 -8.34 -42.01
CA LEU A 382 -3.16 -7.45 -40.86
C LEU A 382 -4.11 -6.27 -41.12
N ASP A 383 -4.17 -5.77 -42.36
CA ASP A 383 -4.97 -4.60 -42.76
C ASP A 383 -6.48 -4.84 -42.56
N ARG A 384 -7.16 -3.85 -41.98
CA ARG A 384 -8.61 -3.85 -41.72
C ARG A 384 -9.32 -2.62 -42.32
N THR A 385 -8.62 -1.80 -43.09
CA THR A 385 -9.17 -0.53 -43.61
C THR A 385 -10.18 -0.69 -44.73
N ALA A 386 -10.03 -1.73 -45.55
CA ALA A 386 -10.88 -1.93 -46.73
C ALA A 386 -12.23 -2.58 -46.38
N PHE A 387 -12.22 -3.58 -45.51
CA PHE A 387 -13.41 -4.34 -45.09
C PHE A 387 -13.23 -4.88 -43.67
N ALA A 388 -14.33 -4.96 -42.91
CA ALA A 388 -14.32 -5.66 -41.63
C ALA A 388 -13.98 -7.14 -41.84
N ALA A 389 -13.04 -7.66 -41.04
CA ALA A 389 -12.64 -9.06 -41.10
C ALA A 389 -13.71 -10.00 -40.52
N GLU A 390 -13.71 -11.27 -40.93
CA GLU A 390 -14.61 -12.28 -40.36
C GLU A 390 -14.32 -12.51 -38.87
N ARG A 391 -13.03 -12.46 -38.51
CA ARG A 391 -12.53 -12.69 -37.15
C ARG A 391 -11.78 -11.47 -36.62
N PRO A 392 -11.78 -11.25 -35.29
CA PRO A 392 -10.86 -10.30 -34.68
C PRO A 392 -9.40 -10.73 -34.89
N LEU A 393 -8.46 -9.81 -34.67
CA LEU A 393 -7.04 -10.02 -34.89
C LEU A 393 -6.29 -10.06 -33.56
N VAL A 394 -5.37 -11.00 -33.41
CA VAL A 394 -4.38 -11.01 -32.33
C VAL A 394 -2.97 -11.03 -32.92
N VAL A 395 -2.14 -10.08 -32.47
CA VAL A 395 -0.75 -9.95 -32.90
C VAL A 395 0.16 -10.17 -31.70
N VAL A 396 1.03 -11.18 -31.77
CA VAL A 396 2.03 -11.49 -30.74
C VAL A 396 3.40 -11.07 -31.25
N PHE A 397 3.98 -10.06 -30.61
CA PHE A 397 5.36 -9.64 -30.83
C PHE A 397 6.31 -10.41 -29.93
N GLU A 398 7.32 -11.03 -30.52
CA GLU A 398 8.39 -11.74 -29.82
C GLU A 398 9.76 -11.23 -30.26
N SER A 399 10.77 -11.45 -29.43
CA SER A 399 12.15 -11.14 -29.75
C SER A 399 12.99 -12.41 -29.73
N PRO A 400 14.03 -12.53 -30.58
CA PRO A 400 14.97 -13.64 -30.52
C PRO A 400 15.60 -13.77 -29.12
N GLY A 401 15.71 -14.99 -28.61
CA GLY A 401 16.33 -15.26 -27.30
C GLY A 401 15.50 -14.84 -26.07
N CYS A 402 14.21 -14.54 -26.25
CA CYS A 402 13.31 -14.06 -25.20
C CYS A 402 12.81 -15.20 -24.28
N GLU A 403 13.35 -15.31 -23.06
CA GLU A 403 12.88 -16.31 -22.07
C GLU A 403 11.41 -16.11 -21.66
N ALA A 404 10.95 -14.85 -21.56
CA ALA A 404 9.56 -14.56 -21.26
C ALA A 404 8.62 -15.05 -22.38
N CYS A 405 9.09 -15.03 -23.63
CA CYS A 405 8.36 -15.55 -24.79
C CYS A 405 8.27 -17.07 -24.68
N GLN A 406 9.37 -17.75 -24.32
CA GLN A 406 9.35 -19.17 -24.04
C GLN A 406 8.32 -19.54 -22.94
N ARG A 407 8.27 -18.78 -21.84
CA ARG A 407 7.27 -18.98 -20.78
C ARG A 407 5.83 -18.78 -21.29
N LEU A 408 5.58 -17.78 -22.13
CA LEU A 408 4.28 -17.58 -22.77
C LEU A 408 3.86 -18.83 -23.57
N HIS A 409 4.76 -19.36 -24.42
CA HIS A 409 4.50 -20.56 -25.21
C HIS A 409 4.24 -21.80 -24.35
N GLU A 410 5.07 -22.02 -23.33
CA GLU A 410 5.01 -23.24 -22.51
C GLU A 410 3.84 -23.26 -21.53
N ARG A 411 3.42 -22.11 -21.01
CA ARG A 411 2.45 -22.03 -19.90
C ARG A 411 1.10 -21.44 -20.29
N VAL A 412 1.04 -20.62 -21.34
CA VAL A 412 -0.17 -19.89 -21.74
C VAL A 412 -0.69 -20.38 -23.08
N LEU A 413 0.14 -20.37 -24.12
CA LEU A 413 -0.27 -20.80 -25.47
C LEU A 413 -0.34 -22.32 -25.62
N SER A 414 0.18 -23.09 -24.67
CA SER A 414 0.00 -24.54 -24.60
C SER A 414 -1.36 -24.95 -24.00
N ASP A 415 -2.04 -24.03 -23.30
CA ASP A 415 -3.30 -24.33 -22.64
C ASP A 415 -4.44 -24.55 -23.64
N ARG A 416 -5.26 -25.60 -23.41
CA ARG A 416 -6.32 -25.98 -24.34
C ARG A 416 -7.40 -24.91 -24.49
N SER A 417 -7.77 -24.23 -23.41
CA SER A 417 -8.82 -23.21 -23.44
C SER A 417 -8.33 -21.96 -24.18
N VAL A 418 -7.09 -21.52 -23.92
CA VAL A 418 -6.46 -20.41 -24.64
C VAL A 418 -6.33 -20.73 -26.12
N ARG A 419 -5.79 -21.90 -26.49
CA ARG A 419 -5.65 -22.31 -27.89
C ARG A 419 -6.98 -22.34 -28.63
N ARG A 420 -8.04 -22.88 -27.99
CA ARG A 420 -9.38 -22.90 -28.58
C ARG A 420 -9.94 -21.49 -28.82
N LEU A 421 -9.71 -20.55 -27.92
CA LEU A 421 -10.17 -19.17 -28.13
C LEU A 421 -9.36 -18.47 -29.22
N MET A 422 -8.05 -18.71 -29.27
CA MET A 422 -7.15 -18.17 -30.29
C MET A 422 -7.54 -18.60 -31.72
N THR A 423 -8.11 -19.80 -31.93
CA THR A 423 -8.59 -20.20 -33.27
C THR A 423 -9.77 -19.36 -33.80
N GLU A 424 -10.46 -18.63 -32.92
CA GLU A 424 -11.51 -17.67 -33.28
C GLU A 424 -10.93 -16.30 -33.69
N PHE A 425 -9.61 -16.13 -33.67
CA PHE A 425 -8.89 -14.95 -34.13
C PHE A 425 -8.03 -15.27 -35.36
N ASP A 426 -7.83 -14.25 -36.20
CA ASP A 426 -6.66 -14.23 -37.09
C ASP A 426 -5.43 -14.02 -36.20
N SER A 427 -4.55 -15.01 -36.15
CA SER A 427 -3.50 -15.10 -35.13
C SER A 427 -2.13 -14.94 -35.77
N ILE A 428 -1.47 -13.81 -35.53
CA ILE A 428 -0.24 -13.44 -36.22
C ILE A 428 0.89 -13.25 -35.22
N GLN A 429 2.06 -13.80 -35.55
CA GLN A 429 3.28 -13.66 -34.76
C GLN A 429 4.28 -12.81 -35.55
N LEU A 430 4.91 -11.84 -34.88
CA LEU A 430 5.85 -10.91 -35.51
C LEU A 430 7.14 -10.81 -34.68
N ASP A 431 8.26 -10.64 -35.39
CA ASP A 431 9.55 -10.33 -34.78
C ASP A 431 9.63 -8.83 -34.47
N ALA A 432 9.70 -8.48 -33.19
CA ALA A 432 9.84 -7.10 -32.72
C ALA A 432 11.16 -6.45 -33.16
N THR A 433 12.14 -7.24 -33.63
CA THR A 433 13.44 -6.77 -34.10
C THR A 433 13.57 -6.74 -35.63
N ASP A 434 12.56 -7.21 -36.37
CA ASP A 434 12.58 -7.22 -37.83
C ASP A 434 12.38 -5.81 -38.40
N THR A 435 13.46 -5.27 -38.96
CA THR A 435 13.54 -3.97 -39.62
C THR A 435 13.41 -4.04 -41.15
N VAL A 436 13.38 -5.26 -41.71
CA VAL A 436 13.50 -5.52 -43.14
C VAL A 436 12.14 -5.78 -43.77
N SER A 437 11.32 -6.65 -43.15
CA SER A 437 10.02 -7.00 -43.70
C SER A 437 9.09 -5.79 -43.74
N ARG A 438 8.12 -5.81 -44.65
CA ARG A 438 7.08 -4.79 -44.77
C ARG A 438 5.72 -5.41 -44.54
N ILE A 439 5.00 -4.86 -43.58
CA ILE A 439 3.65 -5.24 -43.22
C ILE A 439 2.73 -4.02 -43.36
N ARG A 440 1.45 -4.27 -43.65
CA ARG A 440 0.42 -3.26 -43.59
C ARG A 440 -0.34 -3.42 -42.28
N THR A 441 -0.21 -2.47 -41.36
CA THR A 441 -0.84 -2.50 -40.04
C THR A 441 -2.37 -2.43 -40.14
N PRO A 442 -3.13 -2.75 -39.08
CA PRO A 442 -4.60 -2.76 -39.11
C PRO A 442 -5.24 -1.43 -39.55
N ASP A 443 -4.59 -0.31 -39.26
CA ASP A 443 -4.96 1.05 -39.68
C ASP A 443 -4.47 1.43 -41.08
N GLY A 444 -3.86 0.50 -41.82
CA GLY A 444 -3.42 0.65 -43.21
C GLY A 444 -2.00 1.19 -43.39
N GLY A 445 -1.28 1.51 -42.30
CA GLY A 445 0.10 1.98 -42.32
C GLY A 445 1.08 0.96 -42.87
N LEU A 446 2.06 1.38 -43.69
CA LEU A 446 3.08 0.49 -44.25
C LEU A 446 4.42 0.70 -43.52
N MET A 447 4.86 -0.29 -42.75
CA MET A 447 6.09 -0.22 -41.97
C MET A 447 6.69 -1.61 -41.72
N SER A 448 7.84 -1.69 -41.05
CA SER A 448 8.39 -2.97 -40.56
C SER A 448 7.79 -3.34 -39.20
N PRO A 449 7.79 -4.63 -38.81
CA PRO A 449 7.41 -5.06 -37.47
C PRO A 449 8.12 -4.27 -36.35
N ALA A 450 9.43 -4.05 -36.46
CA ALA A 450 10.19 -3.27 -35.47
C ALA A 450 9.72 -1.81 -35.38
N GLN A 451 9.45 -1.17 -36.52
CA GLN A 451 8.91 0.19 -36.56
C GLN A 451 7.52 0.27 -35.94
N TRP A 452 6.68 -0.76 -36.16
CA TRP A 452 5.34 -0.80 -35.56
C TRP A 452 5.41 -0.98 -34.04
N TYR A 453 6.23 -1.94 -33.59
CA TYR A 453 6.49 -2.16 -32.17
C TYR A 453 6.98 -0.87 -31.49
N GLU A 454 7.87 -0.13 -32.14
CA GLU A 454 8.39 1.15 -31.66
C GLU A 454 7.30 2.24 -31.61
N ALA A 455 6.51 2.38 -32.68
CA ALA A 455 5.45 3.39 -32.77
C ALA A 455 4.37 3.19 -31.70
N LEU A 456 4.10 1.94 -31.31
CA LEU A 456 3.14 1.59 -30.27
C LEU A 456 3.63 1.85 -28.85
N GLY A 457 4.92 2.15 -28.65
CA GLY A 457 5.45 2.42 -27.31
C GLY A 457 5.71 1.18 -26.46
N LEU A 458 5.76 -0.02 -27.06
CA LEU A 458 5.91 -1.29 -26.33
C LEU A 458 7.28 -1.40 -25.67
N SER A 459 7.32 -2.04 -24.49
CA SER A 459 8.48 -2.08 -23.60
C SER A 459 8.81 -3.47 -23.06
N TYR A 460 7.96 -4.45 -23.37
CA TYR A 460 8.10 -5.85 -22.95
C TYR A 460 8.05 -6.79 -24.15
N SER A 461 8.78 -7.89 -24.07
CA SER A 461 8.67 -9.01 -25.02
C SER A 461 8.39 -10.28 -24.21
N PRO A 462 7.29 -11.01 -24.48
CA PRO A 462 6.33 -10.81 -25.57
C PRO A 462 5.34 -9.69 -25.30
N ALA A 463 4.91 -8.99 -26.35
CA ALA A 463 3.80 -8.04 -26.28
C ALA A 463 2.64 -8.54 -27.17
N ILE A 464 1.40 -8.46 -26.68
CA ILE A 464 0.23 -9.00 -27.38
C ILE A 464 -0.78 -7.89 -27.61
N LEU A 465 -1.18 -7.71 -28.86
CA LEU A 465 -2.19 -6.75 -29.27
C LEU A 465 -3.46 -7.48 -29.71
N PHE A 466 -4.61 -6.95 -29.34
CA PHE A 466 -5.91 -7.49 -29.73
C PHE A 466 -6.69 -6.39 -30.43
N PHE A 467 -7.18 -6.69 -31.63
CA PHE A 467 -8.03 -5.80 -32.41
C PHE A 467 -9.37 -6.47 -32.66
N ASP A 468 -10.42 -5.67 -32.73
CA ASP A 468 -11.70 -6.17 -33.20
C ASP A 468 -11.73 -6.32 -34.74
N ARG A 469 -12.88 -6.76 -35.26
CA ARG A 469 -13.08 -7.01 -36.70
C ARG A 469 -12.92 -5.77 -37.56
N ASP A 470 -13.10 -4.59 -36.97
CA ASP A 470 -13.02 -3.29 -37.63
C ASP A 470 -11.58 -2.73 -37.59
N GLY A 471 -10.63 -3.46 -36.99
CA GLY A 471 -9.25 -3.02 -36.81
C GLY A 471 -9.04 -2.03 -35.68
N GLN A 472 -10.05 -1.80 -34.83
CA GLN A 472 -9.88 -0.97 -33.65
C GLN A 472 -9.16 -1.77 -32.57
N GLU A 473 -8.14 -1.18 -31.97
CA GLU A 473 -7.42 -1.82 -30.87
C GLU A 473 -8.36 -1.95 -29.67
N ALA A 474 -8.64 -3.20 -29.30
CA ALA A 474 -9.51 -3.53 -28.19
C ALA A 474 -8.72 -3.61 -26.87
N MET A 475 -7.48 -4.12 -26.92
CA MET A 475 -6.64 -4.32 -25.74
C MET A 475 -5.19 -4.58 -26.14
N ARG A 476 -4.25 -4.30 -25.22
CA ARG A 476 -2.86 -4.76 -25.32
C ARG A 476 -2.32 -5.31 -24.00
N LEU A 477 -1.37 -6.23 -24.08
CA LEU A 477 -0.62 -6.80 -22.96
C LEU A 477 0.88 -6.55 -23.20
N ASP A 478 1.46 -5.58 -22.47
CA ASP A 478 2.89 -5.21 -22.53
C ASP A 478 3.60 -5.57 -21.20
N SER A 479 3.34 -6.78 -20.71
CA SER A 479 3.90 -7.33 -19.47
C SER A 479 3.71 -8.85 -19.42
N GLU A 480 4.31 -9.53 -18.44
CA GLU A 480 4.12 -10.97 -18.27
C GLU A 480 2.64 -11.31 -18.02
N THR A 481 2.10 -12.18 -18.88
CA THR A 481 0.72 -12.64 -18.85
C THR A 481 0.64 -14.13 -18.55
N GLN A 482 -0.43 -14.54 -17.87
CA GLN A 482 -0.73 -15.93 -17.52
C GLN A 482 -2.04 -16.37 -18.17
N ARG A 483 -2.31 -17.67 -18.10
CA ARG A 483 -3.42 -18.35 -18.75
C ARG A 483 -4.77 -17.64 -18.60
N PHE A 484 -5.23 -17.37 -17.39
CA PHE A 484 -6.55 -16.76 -17.17
C PHE A 484 -6.66 -15.30 -17.63
N ARG A 485 -5.56 -14.55 -17.65
CA ARG A 485 -5.53 -13.18 -18.19
C ARG A 485 -5.66 -13.24 -19.70
N MET A 486 -4.89 -14.10 -20.35
CA MET A 486 -4.99 -14.35 -21.79
C MET A 486 -6.40 -14.80 -22.18
N GLU A 487 -6.94 -15.81 -21.50
CA GLU A 487 -8.28 -16.33 -21.72
C GLU A 487 -9.36 -15.24 -21.55
N GLY A 488 -9.27 -14.44 -20.48
CA GLY A 488 -10.19 -13.34 -20.22
C GLY A 488 -10.15 -12.24 -21.27
N THR A 489 -8.95 -11.85 -21.73
CA THR A 489 -8.78 -10.85 -22.78
C THR A 489 -9.31 -11.35 -24.12
N LEU A 490 -9.06 -12.62 -24.48
CA LEU A 490 -9.62 -13.22 -25.69
C LEU A 490 -11.16 -13.21 -25.65
N GLN A 491 -11.76 -13.61 -24.53
CA GLN A 491 -13.22 -13.58 -24.36
C GLN A 491 -13.79 -12.15 -24.44
N LEU A 492 -13.12 -11.18 -23.82
CA LEU A 492 -13.53 -9.77 -23.87
C LEU A 492 -13.69 -9.28 -25.31
N VAL A 493 -12.70 -9.58 -26.16
CA VAL A 493 -12.68 -9.11 -27.55
C VAL A 493 -13.69 -9.87 -28.40
N LEU A 494 -13.79 -11.20 -28.25
CA LEU A 494 -14.76 -12.03 -28.97
C LEU A 494 -16.21 -11.62 -28.69
N GLU A 495 -16.51 -11.23 -27.44
CA GLU A 495 -17.85 -10.82 -27.02
C GLU A 495 -18.12 -9.32 -27.24
N GLY A 496 -17.16 -8.58 -27.80
CA GLY A 496 -17.28 -7.13 -28.01
C GLY A 496 -17.35 -6.34 -26.71
N GLY A 497 -16.89 -6.91 -25.60
CA GLY A 497 -16.94 -6.30 -24.27
C GLY A 497 -16.12 -5.02 -24.19
N HIS A 498 -15.04 -4.91 -24.97
CA HIS A 498 -14.22 -3.69 -25.07
C HIS A 498 -15.00 -2.46 -25.57
N LYS A 499 -16.07 -2.67 -26.37
CA LYS A 499 -16.95 -1.58 -26.84
C LYS A 499 -17.88 -1.06 -25.74
N GLN A 500 -18.14 -1.88 -24.72
CA GLN A 500 -19.01 -1.54 -23.59
C GLN A 500 -18.21 -1.05 -22.39
N ASP A 501 -17.00 -1.58 -22.22
CA ASP A 501 -16.15 -1.34 -21.09
C ASP A 501 -14.68 -1.56 -21.48
N ALA A 502 -13.88 -0.50 -21.44
CA ALA A 502 -12.45 -0.60 -21.72
C ALA A 502 -11.69 -1.42 -20.66
N GLN A 503 -12.30 -1.71 -19.50
CA GLN A 503 -11.66 -2.45 -18.41
C GLN A 503 -12.10 -3.92 -18.36
N LEU A 504 -11.17 -4.84 -18.60
CA LEU A 504 -11.41 -6.29 -18.56
C LEU A 504 -12.06 -6.74 -17.23
N GLN A 505 -11.55 -6.24 -16.11
CA GLN A 505 -12.05 -6.63 -14.78
C GLN A 505 -13.50 -6.20 -14.56
N ARG A 506 -13.86 -4.99 -15.05
CA ARG A 506 -15.21 -4.45 -14.92
C ARG A 506 -16.20 -5.22 -15.79
N TRP A 507 -15.80 -5.53 -17.02
CA TRP A 507 -16.60 -6.36 -17.91
C TRP A 507 -16.87 -7.75 -17.32
N ARG A 508 -15.82 -8.42 -16.79
CA ARG A 508 -15.98 -9.73 -16.12
C ARG A 508 -16.90 -9.65 -14.90
N TRP A 509 -16.79 -8.59 -14.10
CA TRP A 509 -17.67 -8.39 -12.94
C TRP A 509 -19.13 -8.18 -13.36
N LYS A 510 -19.41 -7.30 -14.34
CA LYS A 510 -20.76 -7.07 -14.88
C LYS A 510 -21.37 -8.37 -15.39
N LYS A 511 -20.58 -9.17 -16.12
CA LYS A 511 -21.01 -10.47 -16.64
C LYS A 511 -21.31 -11.47 -15.52
N ALA A 512 -20.45 -11.53 -14.49
CA ALA A 512 -20.69 -12.38 -13.33
C ALA A 512 -22.00 -12.00 -12.60
N VAL A 513 -22.23 -10.71 -12.35
CA VAL A 513 -23.47 -10.21 -11.72
C VAL A 513 -24.70 -10.58 -12.55
N GLN A 514 -24.67 -10.39 -13.88
CA GLN A 514 -25.77 -10.75 -14.77
C GLN A 514 -26.10 -12.24 -14.73
N VAL A 515 -25.08 -13.12 -14.67
CA VAL A 515 -25.26 -14.56 -14.55
C VAL A 515 -25.88 -14.93 -13.20
N PHE A 516 -25.44 -14.29 -12.11
CA PHE A 516 -26.02 -14.48 -10.78
C PHE A 516 -27.50 -14.05 -10.73
N ASP A 517 -27.85 -12.88 -11.28
CA ASP A 517 -29.24 -12.40 -11.31
C ASP A 517 -30.15 -13.31 -12.16
N GLN A 518 -29.67 -13.81 -13.29
CA GLN A 518 -30.41 -14.76 -14.13
C GLN A 518 -30.59 -16.13 -13.46
N SER A 519 -29.64 -16.55 -12.63
CA SER A 519 -29.73 -17.80 -11.85
C SER A 519 -30.64 -17.67 -10.62
N ALA A 520 -30.79 -16.46 -10.06
CA ALA A 520 -31.69 -16.19 -8.93
C ALA A 520 -33.16 -16.02 -9.35
N GLN A 521 -33.42 -15.83 -10.65
CA GLN A 521 -34.76 -15.73 -11.25
C GLN A 521 -35.29 -17.06 -11.82
N ARG A 522 -34.51 -18.13 -11.76
CA ARG A 522 -34.93 -19.51 -12.10
C ARG A 522 -35.06 -20.32 -10.82
#